data_AF-I0JM82-F1
#
_entry.id   AF-I0JM82-F1
#
_cell.length_a   1.000
_cell.length_b   1.000
_cell.length_c   1.000
_cell.angle_alpha   90.00
_cell.angle_beta   90.00
_cell.angle_gamma   90.00
#
_symmetry.space_group_name_H-M   'P 1'
#
loop_
_entity.id
_entity.type
_entity.pdbx_description
1 polymer ?
#
loop_
_entity_poly.entity_id
_entity_poly.type
_entity_poly.pdbx_seq_one_letter_code
_entity_poly.pdbx_strand_id
1 'polypeptide(L)'
;MVMILKSRKHSFFILMNASLGLLTCFVYLYTWVAFSFMESMFSWQPLLSLAGSITLFILWNMYMLKRERNRYWAQAIFSYVGSIVIFAYFLT
;
A
#
# COMPACT_ATOMS: atom_id res chain seq x y z
N MET A 1 20.07 10.17 -18.44
CA MET A 1 20.86 10.01 -17.20
C MET A 1 19.93 9.55 -16.08
N VAL A 2 19.87 8.24 -15.84
CA VAL A 2 19.15 7.66 -14.70
C VAL A 2 20.03 7.92 -13.50
N MET A 3 19.72 8.98 -12.74
CA MET A 3 20.39 9.22 -11.47
C MET A 3 20.05 8.04 -10.57
N ILE A 4 21.04 7.16 -10.41
CA ILE A 4 21.11 6.11 -9.42
C ILE A 4 20.90 6.79 -8.07
N LEU A 5 19.66 6.82 -7.61
CA LEU A 5 19.26 7.21 -6.27
C LEU A 5 19.93 6.22 -5.32
N LYS A 6 21.19 6.51 -4.95
CA LYS A 6 22.07 5.79 -4.00
C LYS A 6 21.43 4.52 -3.46
N SER A 7 21.55 3.40 -4.19
CA SER A 7 20.84 2.08 -4.11
C SER A 7 20.00 1.78 -2.84
N ARG A 8 20.50 2.08 -1.64
CA ARG A 8 19.74 2.03 -0.37
C ARG A 8 18.44 2.83 -0.37
N LYS A 9 18.42 4.06 -0.92
CA LYS A 9 17.22 4.92 -0.90
C LYS A 9 16.10 4.35 -1.77
N HIS A 10 16.46 3.74 -2.90
CA HIS A 10 15.50 3.12 -3.80
C HIS A 10 14.91 1.83 -3.22
N SER A 11 15.76 0.98 -2.65
CA SER A 11 15.33 -0.23 -1.95
C SER A 11 14.41 0.09 -0.78
N PHE A 12 14.74 1.15 -0.02
CA PHE A 12 13.90 1.63 1.07
C PHE A 12 12.54 2.16 0.58
N PHE A 13 12.51 2.86 -0.55
CA PHE A 13 11.25 3.33 -1.15
C PHE A 13 10.32 2.19 -1.55
N ILE A 14 10.86 1.15 -2.20
CA ILE A 14 10.11 -0.05 -2.57
C ILE A 14 9.61 -0.77 -1.32
N LEU A 15 10.50 -0.97 -0.33
CA LEU A 15 10.16 -1.61 0.93
C LEU A 15 9.03 -0.88 1.66
N MET A 16 9.10 0.45 1.78
CA MET A 16 8.05 1.24 2.43
C MET A 16 6.70 1.12 1.73
N ASN A 17 6.68 1.11 0.39
CA ASN A 17 5.44 0.92 -0.37
C ASN A 17 4.87 -0.49 -0.23
N ALA A 18 5.73 -1.51 -0.24
CA ALA A 18 5.32 -2.88 0.03
C ALA A 18 4.76 -3.04 1.47
N SER A 19 5.43 -2.45 2.46
CA SER A 19 4.97 -2.40 3.85
C SER A 19 3.64 -1.67 4.01
N LEU A 20 3.42 -0.56 3.29
CA LEU A 20 2.12 0.12 3.27
C LEU A 20 1.01 -0.76 2.68
N GLY A 21 1.30 -1.55 1.64
CA GLY A 21 0.32 -2.50 1.08
C GLY A 21 -0.01 -3.63 2.05
N LEU A 22 0.98 -4.19 2.74
CA LEU A 22 0.76 -5.18 3.81
C LEU A 22 -0.03 -4.57 4.98
N LEU A 23 0.32 -3.37 5.41
CA LEU A 23 -0.38 -2.66 6.47
C LEU A 23 -1.84 -2.41 6.09
N THR A 24 -2.10 -2.06 4.82
CA THR A 24 -3.46 -1.94 4.28
C THR A 24 -4.24 -3.24 4.46
N CYS A 25 -3.62 -4.38 4.13
CA CYS A 25 -4.25 -5.69 4.30
C CYS A 25 -4.54 -6.00 5.77
N PHE A 26 -3.59 -5.73 6.68
CA PHE A 26 -3.80 -5.93 8.11
C PHE A 26 -4.89 -5.02 8.68
N VAL A 27 -4.90 -3.74 8.31
CA VAL A 27 -5.93 -2.79 8.74
C VAL A 27 -7.30 -3.21 8.20
N TYR A 28 -7.37 -3.66 6.95
CA TYR A 28 -8.60 -4.17 6.35
C TYR A 28 -9.13 -5.39 7.10
N LEU A 29 -8.30 -6.42 7.30
CA LEU A 29 -8.68 -7.62 8.05
C LEU A 29 -9.04 -7.31 9.49
N TYR A 30 -8.26 -6.45 10.16
CA TYR A 30 -8.55 -6.05 11.54
C TYR A 30 -9.90 -5.33 11.62
N THR A 31 -10.19 -4.43 10.68
CA THR A 31 -11.46 -3.71 10.63
C THR A 31 -12.61 -4.68 10.37
N TRP A 32 -12.43 -5.64 9.47
CA TRP A 32 -13.41 -6.68 9.20
C TRP A 32 -13.68 -7.55 10.42
N VAL A 33 -12.63 -7.99 11.11
CA VAL A 33 -12.73 -8.80 12.34
C VAL A 33 -13.30 -8.01 13.52
N ALA A 34 -12.99 -6.72 13.65
CA ALA A 34 -13.40 -5.92 14.80
C ALA A 34 -14.84 -5.39 14.66
N PHE A 35 -15.27 -5.03 13.45
CA PHE A 35 -16.52 -4.29 13.24
C PHE A 35 -17.56 -5.01 12.38
N SER A 36 -17.19 -6.06 11.66
CA SER A 36 -18.10 -6.78 10.76
C SER A 36 -17.85 -8.29 10.78
N PHE A 37 -17.43 -8.81 11.93
CA PHE A 37 -17.23 -10.26 12.12
C PHE A 37 -18.57 -10.97 11.92
N MET A 38 -18.61 -11.97 11.03
CA MET A 38 -19.81 -12.66 10.50
C MET A 38 -20.56 -11.96 9.35
N GLU A 39 -20.23 -10.72 9.00
CA GLU A 39 -20.74 -10.09 7.77
C GLU A 39 -19.76 -10.28 6.59
N SER A 40 -20.24 -10.02 5.38
CA SER A 40 -19.42 -10.08 4.16
C SER A 40 -18.16 -9.22 4.29
N MET A 41 -17.05 -9.68 3.72
CA MET A 41 -15.82 -8.86 3.60
C MET A 41 -16.04 -7.55 2.84
N PHE A 42 -17.11 -7.45 2.06
CA PHE A 42 -17.54 -6.21 1.39
C PHE A 42 -18.40 -5.28 2.27
N SER A 43 -18.39 -5.46 3.59
CA SER A 43 -19.03 -4.54 4.52
C SER A 43 -18.43 -3.13 4.39
N TRP A 44 -19.20 -2.14 4.83
CA TRP A 44 -18.84 -0.73 4.66
C TRP A 44 -17.58 -0.33 5.45
N GLN A 45 -17.37 -0.91 6.64
CA GLN A 45 -16.25 -0.54 7.51
C GLN A 45 -14.88 -0.94 6.93
N PRO A 46 -14.66 -2.19 6.47
CA PRO A 46 -13.42 -2.58 5.78
C PRO A 46 -13.19 -1.81 4.49
N LEU A 47 -14.25 -1.50 3.72
CA LEU A 47 -14.11 -0.68 2.51
C LEU A 47 -13.64 0.75 2.83
N LEU A 48 -14.15 1.35 3.91
CA LEU A 48 -13.68 2.64 4.39
C LEU A 48 -12.22 2.59 4.84
N SER A 49 -11.80 1.53 5.53
CA SER A 49 -10.40 1.39 5.97
C SER A 49 -9.46 1.14 4.80
N LEU A 50 -9.91 0.43 3.76
CA LEU A 50 -9.22 0.31 2.47
C LEU A 50 -9.05 1.67 1.80
N ALA A 51 -10.12 2.44 1.66
CA ALA A 51 -10.08 3.78 1.06
C ALA A 51 -9.16 4.74 1.85
N GLY A 52 -9.20 4.69 3.17
CA GLY A 52 -8.29 5.45 4.03
C GLY A 52 -6.83 5.05 3.83
N SER A 53 -6.54 3.76 3.70
CA SER A 53 -5.19 3.25 3.48
C SER A 53 -4.64 3.62 2.09
N ILE A 54 -5.48 3.57 1.05
CA ILE A 54 -5.14 4.04 -0.30
C ILE A 54 -4.84 5.55 -0.27
N THR A 55 -5.63 6.33 0.48
CA THR A 55 -5.41 7.77 0.64
C THR A 55 -4.06 8.04 1.31
N LEU A 56 -3.70 7.29 2.35
CA LEU A 56 -2.39 7.37 2.99
C LEU A 56 -1.26 7.02 2.02
N PHE A 57 -1.41 5.96 1.21
CA PHE A 57 -0.45 5.59 0.17
C PHE A 57 -0.24 6.74 -0.83
N ILE A 58 -1.31 7.37 -1.31
CA ILE A 58 -1.25 8.50 -2.25
C ILE A 58 -0.54 9.69 -1.61
N LEU A 59 -0.95 10.11 -0.41
CA LEU A 59 -0.35 11.25 0.29
C LEU A 59 1.14 11.03 0.58
N TRP A 60 1.50 9.82 1.04
CA TRP A 60 2.89 9.44 1.30
C TRP A 60 3.74 9.52 0.04
N ASN A 61 3.28 8.92 -1.07
CA ASN A 61 4.02 8.94 -2.33
C ASN A 61 4.06 10.32 -2.97
N MET A 62 3.01 11.14 -2.85
CA MET A 62 3.03 12.53 -3.27
C MET A 62 4.11 13.32 -2.53
N TYR A 63 4.23 13.16 -1.21
CA TYR A 63 5.27 13.81 -0.42
C TYR A 63 6.68 13.34 -0.81
N MET A 64 6.88 12.02 -0.93
CA MET A 64 8.18 11.42 -1.27
C MET A 64 8.63 11.76 -2.70
N LEU A 65 7.72 11.69 -3.68
CA LEU A 65 8.02 11.88 -5.10
C LEU A 65 7.98 13.35 -5.55
N LYS A 66 7.63 14.28 -4.67
CA LYS A 66 7.60 15.73 -4.95
C LYS A 66 8.91 16.24 -5.57
N ARG A 67 10.05 15.64 -5.22
CA ARG A 67 11.39 16.03 -5.72
C ARG A 67 11.85 15.26 -6.96
N GLU A 68 11.20 14.15 -7.32
CA GLU A 68 11.65 13.18 -8.34
C GLU A 68 10.81 13.21 -9.63
N ARG A 69 10.06 14.30 -9.87
CA ARG A 69 9.24 14.55 -11.08
C ARG A 69 8.35 13.36 -11.48
N ASN A 70 7.73 12.71 -10.49
CA ASN A 70 6.81 11.57 -10.67
C ASN A 70 7.39 10.31 -11.34
N ARG A 71 8.70 10.17 -11.48
CA ARG A 71 9.31 9.09 -12.28
C ARG A 71 9.12 7.68 -11.70
N TYR A 72 8.86 7.55 -10.40
CA TYR A 72 8.79 6.26 -9.70
C TYR A 72 7.37 5.86 -9.24
N TRP A 73 6.32 6.55 -9.69
CA TRP A 73 4.93 6.20 -9.35
C TRP A 73 4.57 4.76 -9.78
N ALA A 74 4.99 4.36 -10.98
CA ALA A 74 4.73 3.01 -11.48
C ALA A 74 5.31 1.93 -10.54
N GLN A 75 6.52 2.15 -10.01
CA GLN A 75 7.13 1.22 -9.05
C GLN A 75 6.46 1.26 -7.68
N ALA A 76 6.02 2.43 -7.22
CA ALA A 76 5.26 2.54 -5.97
C ALA A 76 3.96 1.73 -6.04
N ILE A 77 3.19 1.93 -7.11
CA ILE A 77 1.93 1.22 -7.37
C ILE A 77 2.21 -0.27 -7.50
N PHE A 78 3.21 -0.68 -8.28
CA PHE A 78 3.55 -2.09 -8.46
C PHE A 78 3.94 -2.76 -7.12
N SER A 79 4.72 -2.08 -6.28
CA SER A 79 5.13 -2.61 -4.98
C SER A 79 3.97 -2.70 -4.00
N TYR A 80 3.07 -1.71 -4.00
CA TYR A 80 1.89 -1.65 -3.13
C TYR A 80 0.82 -2.66 -3.54
N VAL A 81 0.42 -2.67 -4.81
CA VAL A 81 -0.57 -3.61 -5.33
C VAL A 81 0.01 -5.03 -5.34
N GLY A 82 1.29 -5.18 -5.68
CA GLY A 82 1.97 -6.48 -5.63
C GLY A 82 1.95 -7.10 -4.25
N SER A 83 2.22 -6.33 -3.18
CA SER A 83 2.15 -6.87 -1.82
C SER A 83 0.73 -7.22 -1.39
N ILE A 84 -0.28 -6.45 -1.82
CA ILE A 84 -1.70 -6.78 -1.59
C ILE A 84 -2.10 -8.07 -2.29
N VAL A 85 -1.73 -8.24 -3.57
CA VAL A 85 -2.06 -9.45 -4.34
C VAL A 85 -1.37 -10.68 -3.77
N ILE A 86 -0.08 -10.56 -3.40
CA ILE A 86 0.65 -11.66 -2.75
C ILE A 86 -0.01 -12.02 -1.43
N PHE A 87 -0.36 -11.02 -0.61
CA PHE A 87 -1.04 -11.25 0.65
C PHE A 87 -2.39 -11.94 0.46
N ALA A 88 -3.19 -11.49 -0.50
CA ALA A 88 -4.48 -12.10 -0.84
C ALA A 88 -4.31 -13.55 -1.30
N TYR A 89 -3.29 -13.85 -2.11
CA TYR A 89 -2.97 -15.22 -2.52
C TYR A 89 -2.66 -16.12 -1.31
N PHE A 90 -1.87 -15.65 -0.34
CA PHE A 90 -1.59 -16.40 0.89
C PHE A 90 -2.78 -16.54 1.85
N LEU A 91 -3.81 -15.70 1.69
CA LEU A 91 -5.06 -15.77 2.45
C LEU A 91 -6.04 -16.80 1.89
N THR A 92 -5.77 -17.34 0.68
CA THR A 92 -6.62 -18.32 -0.02
C THR A 92 -6.16 -19.74 0.30
#